data_AF-A0A7Y6CE78-F1
#
_entry.id   AF-A0A7Y6CE78-F1
#
_cell.length_a   1.000
_cell.length_b   1.000
_cell.length_c   1.000
_cell.angle_alpha   90.00
_cell.angle_beta   90.00
_cell.angle_gamma   90.00
#
_symmetry.space_group_name_H-M   'P 1'
#
loop_
_entity.id
_entity.type
_entity.pdbx_description
1 polymer ?
#
loop_
_entity_poly.entity_id
_entity_poly.type
_entity_poly.pdbx_seq_one_letter_code
_entity_poly.pdbx_strand_id
1 'polypeptide(L)'
;MPPNTVQHLEVDSAAVVGDVLASLRSVLRERRALVSVSGLPILDAHEAQLATLFRDVILNALAFASPGGRPRLTIDADRGSCEWRFSVVDKSSGRTAQGVSSFVFTVPDA
;
A
#
# COMPACT_ATOMS: atom_id res chain seq x y z
N MET A 1 7.67 -22.22 -25.72
CA MET A 1 6.96 -21.69 -24.54
C MET A 1 6.17 -20.48 -25.01
N PRO A 2 4.84 -20.41 -24.80
CA PRO A 2 4.16 -19.12 -24.95
C PRO A 2 4.77 -18.13 -23.96
N PRO A 3 4.82 -16.82 -24.30
CA PRO A 3 5.19 -15.82 -23.32
C PRO A 3 4.21 -15.96 -22.15
N ASN A 4 4.73 -15.91 -20.93
CA ASN A 4 3.93 -15.89 -19.72
C ASN A 4 3.11 -14.60 -19.78
N THR A 5 1.91 -14.64 -20.36
CA THR A 5 0.99 -13.51 -20.40
C THR A 5 0.70 -13.17 -18.95
N VAL A 6 1.26 -12.06 -18.48
CA VAL A 6 0.94 -11.53 -17.16
C VAL A 6 -0.55 -11.20 -17.22
N GLN A 7 -1.37 -12.08 -16.65
CA GLN A 7 -2.81 -11.88 -16.64
C GLN A 7 -3.10 -10.80 -15.60
N HIS A 8 -3.52 -9.63 -16.07
CA HIS A 8 -4.18 -8.68 -15.19
C HIS A 8 -5.63 -9.14 -15.04
N LEU A 9 -6.07 -9.18 -13.79
CA LEU A 9 -7.41 -9.59 -13.39
C LEU A 9 -7.97 -8.47 -12.51
N GLU A 10 -9.29 -8.47 -12.39
CA GLU A 10 -9.97 -7.63 -11.42
C GLU A 10 -9.56 -8.04 -10.00
N VAL A 11 -8.77 -7.20 -9.34
CA VAL A 11 -8.18 -7.43 -8.02
C VAL A 11 -8.71 -6.40 -7.05
N ASP A 12 -9.26 -6.87 -5.93
CA ASP A 12 -9.63 -6.02 -4.80
C ASP A 12 -8.37 -5.58 -4.04
N SER A 13 -7.97 -4.32 -4.23
CA SER A 13 -6.82 -3.74 -3.54
C SER A 13 -6.95 -3.82 -2.03
N ALA A 14 -8.16 -3.74 -1.48
CA ALA A 14 -8.40 -3.82 -0.05
C ALA A 14 -8.11 -5.22 0.50
N ALA A 15 -8.51 -6.26 -0.24
CA ALA A 15 -8.19 -7.65 0.09
C ALA A 15 -6.67 -7.87 0.08
N VAL A 16 -5.99 -7.41 -0.98
CA VAL A 16 -4.52 -7.52 -1.11
C VAL A 16 -3.79 -6.81 0.04
N VAL A 17 -4.19 -5.58 0.37
CA VAL A 17 -3.62 -4.86 1.51
C VAL A 17 -3.87 -5.61 2.81
N GLY A 18 -5.06 -6.19 2.98
CA GLY A 18 -5.39 -7.06 4.13
C GLY A 18 -4.42 -8.23 4.28
N ASP A 19 -4.14 -8.94 3.20
CA ASP A 19 -3.22 -10.09 3.17
C ASP A 19 -1.77 -9.68 3.50
N VAL A 20 -1.33 -8.55 2.95
CA VAL A 20 -0.01 -7.97 3.24
C VAL A 20 0.10 -7.59 4.72
N LEU A 21 -0.93 -6.95 5.28
CA LEU A 21 -0.96 -6.57 6.70
C LEU A 21 -0.98 -7.81 7.62
N ALA A 22 -1.70 -8.86 7.24
CA ALA A 22 -1.71 -10.13 7.95
C ALA A 22 -0.32 -10.79 7.96
N SER A 23 0.39 -10.75 6.84
CA SER A 23 1.77 -11.23 6.73
C SER A 23 2.75 -10.40 7.59
N LEU A 24 2.54 -9.09 7.65
CA LEU A 24 3.36 -8.16 8.44
C LEU A 24 2.90 -8.02 9.91
N ARG A 25 1.89 -8.79 10.35
CA ARG A 25 1.29 -8.66 11.69
C ARG A 25 2.30 -8.66 12.84
N SER A 26 3.35 -9.47 12.74
CA SER A 26 4.37 -9.60 13.78
C SER A 26 5.17 -8.31 13.92
N VAL A 27 5.57 -7.72 12.79
CA VAL A 27 6.32 -6.45 12.72
C VAL A 27 5.44 -5.30 13.19
N LEU A 28 4.19 -5.24 12.73
CA LEU A 28 3.23 -4.22 13.14
C LEU A 28 2.98 -4.25 14.65
N ARG A 29 2.83 -5.44 15.22
CA ARG A 29 2.62 -5.63 16.66
C ARG A 29 3.85 -5.23 17.48
N GLU A 30 5.04 -5.64 17.05
CA GLU A 30 6.30 -5.31 17.72
C GLU A 30 6.52 -3.78 17.77
N ARG A 31 6.25 -3.10 16.66
CA ARG A 31 6.35 -1.64 16.56
C ARG A 31 5.13 -0.88 17.08
N ARG A 32 4.08 -1.60 17.54
CA ARG A 32 2.79 -1.03 17.94
C ARG A 32 2.22 -0.05 16.88
N ALA A 33 2.41 -0.41 15.62
CA ALA A 33 1.98 0.38 14.48
C ALA A 33 0.45 0.32 14.34
N LEU A 34 -0.15 1.45 14.00
CA LEU A 34 -1.55 1.57 13.65
C LEU A 34 -1.63 1.76 12.15
N VAL A 35 -2.42 0.90 11.48
CA VAL A 35 -2.66 1.01 10.05
C VAL A 35 -4.13 1.31 9.84
N SER A 36 -4.43 2.34 9.08
CA SER A 36 -5.77 2.70 8.64
C SER A 36 -5.82 2.59 7.13
N VAL A 37 -6.82 1.88 6.63
CA VAL A 37 -7.03 1.63 5.20
C VAL A 37 -8.39 2.17 4.82
N SER A 38 -8.47 2.99 3.78
CA SER A 38 -9.72 3.59 3.32
C SER A 38 -9.68 3.88 1.81
N GLY A 39 -10.85 3.87 1.17
CA GLY A 39 -10.98 4.34 -0.22
C GLY A 39 -10.28 3.48 -1.29
N LEU A 40 -9.88 2.26 -0.98
CA LEU A 40 -9.17 1.39 -1.93
C LEU A 40 -10.12 0.88 -3.04
N PRO A 41 -9.76 1.08 -4.32
CA PRO A 41 -10.57 0.61 -5.44
C PRO A 41 -10.26 -0.84 -5.83
N ILE A 42 -11.08 -1.35 -6.74
CA ILE A 42 -10.77 -2.55 -7.50
C ILE A 42 -9.94 -2.13 -8.72
N LEU A 43 -8.83 -2.82 -8.98
CA LEU A 43 -7.90 -2.54 -10.09
C LEU A 43 -7.79 -3.75 -11.01
N ASP A 44 -7.56 -3.49 -12.31
CA ASP A 44 -7.12 -4.52 -13.24
C ASP A 44 -5.59 -4.66 -13.14
N ALA A 45 -5.13 -5.60 -12.31
CA ALA A 45 -3.73 -5.71 -11.93
C ALA A 45 -3.32 -7.17 -11.68
N HIS A 46 -2.01 -7.42 -11.57
CA HIS A 46 -1.52 -8.70 -11.09
C HIS A 46 -1.42 -8.69 -9.56
N GLU A 47 -2.24 -9.51 -8.90
CA GLU A 47 -2.37 -9.55 -7.43
C GLU A 47 -1.02 -9.63 -6.71
N ALA A 48 -0.15 -10.56 -7.12
CA ALA A 48 1.16 -10.75 -6.49
C ALA A 48 2.11 -9.54 -6.65
N GLN A 49 1.97 -8.81 -7.76
CA GLN A 49 2.78 -7.62 -8.01
C GLN A 49 2.27 -6.45 -7.16
N LEU A 50 0.95 -6.27 -7.09
CA LEU A 50 0.30 -5.28 -6.24
C LEU A 50 0.60 -5.54 -4.74
N ALA A 51 0.54 -6.81 -4.31
CA ALA A 51 0.90 -7.23 -2.96
C ALA A 51 2.35 -6.88 -2.62
N THR A 52 3.27 -7.15 -3.55
CA THR A 52 4.70 -6.82 -3.39
C THR A 52 4.90 -5.32 -3.24
N LEU A 53 4.27 -4.50 -4.09
CA LEU A 53 4.35 -3.04 -4.02
C LEU A 53 3.84 -2.51 -2.68
N PHE A 54 2.66 -2.93 -2.24
CA PHE A 54 2.12 -2.53 -0.93
C PHE A 54 3.05 -2.94 0.21
N ARG A 55 3.57 -4.17 0.18
CA ARG A 55 4.48 -4.67 1.20
C ARG A 55 5.75 -3.82 1.28
N ASP A 56 6.39 -3.53 0.15
CA ASP A 56 7.63 -2.76 0.12
C ASP A 56 7.41 -1.33 0.62
N VAL A 57 6.30 -0.70 0.21
CA VAL A 57 5.95 0.65 0.67
C VAL A 57 5.62 0.68 2.17
N ILE A 58 4.87 -0.28 2.69
CA ILE A 58 4.55 -0.39 4.12
C ILE A 58 5.82 -0.64 4.94
N LEU A 59 6.68 -1.55 4.50
CA LEU A 59 7.96 -1.84 5.16
C LEU A 59 8.86 -0.61 5.19
N ASN A 60 8.94 0.13 4.08
CA ASN A 60 9.66 1.39 4.02
C ASN A 60 9.09 2.38 5.05
N ALA A 61 7.77 2.60 5.07
CA ALA A 61 7.15 3.51 6.01
C ALA A 61 7.41 3.13 7.48
N LEU A 62 7.40 1.83 7.82
CA LEU A 62 7.75 1.33 9.16
C LEU A 62 9.24 1.48 9.50
N ALA A 63 10.12 1.37 8.50
CA ALA A 63 11.56 1.54 8.66
C ALA A 63 11.95 3.01 8.87
N PHE A 64 11.27 3.94 8.18
CA PHE A 64 11.44 5.39 8.34
C PHE A 64 10.68 5.98 9.53
N ALA A 65 9.73 5.24 10.13
CA ALA A 65 9.04 5.69 11.32
C ALA A 65 10.00 5.91 12.49
N SER A 66 9.79 7.00 13.25
CA SER A 66 10.70 7.40 14.32
C SER A 66 10.86 6.29 15.38
N PRO A 67 12.11 5.98 15.79
CA PRO A 67 12.37 4.98 16.82
C PRO A 67 11.72 5.40 18.15
N GLY A 68 10.92 4.50 18.74
CA GLY A 68 10.20 4.74 20.00
C GLY A 68 8.80 5.35 19.87
N GLY A 69 8.40 5.77 18.66
CA GLY A 69 7.03 6.19 18.36
C GLY A 69 6.10 5.02 18.05
N ARG A 70 4.78 5.27 18.03
CA ARG A 70 3.79 4.37 17.42
C ARG A 70 3.57 4.81 15.97
N PRO A 71 4.06 4.08 14.94
CA PRO A 71 3.82 4.42 13.54
C PRO A 71 2.32 4.49 13.27
N ARG A 72 1.89 5.43 12.43
CA ARG A 72 0.47 5.58 12.04
C ARG A 72 0.38 5.64 10.53
N LEU A 73 0.29 4.48 9.90
CA LEU A 73 0.18 4.37 8.46
C LEU A 73 -1.27 4.62 8.03
N THR A 74 -1.47 5.57 7.13
CA THR A 74 -2.73 5.77 6.42
C THR A 74 -2.52 5.35 4.98
N ILE A 75 -3.29 4.36 4.53
CA ILE A 75 -3.30 3.87 3.15
C ILE A 75 -4.61 4.35 2.53
N ASP A 76 -4.49 5.18 1.50
CA ASP A 76 -5.61 5.78 0.81
C ASP A 76 -5.41 5.73 -0.70
N ALA A 77 -6.49 5.81 -1.46
CA ALA A 77 -6.44 5.82 -2.91
C ALA A 77 -7.39 6.88 -3.46
N ASP A 78 -6.84 7.74 -4.31
CA ASP A 78 -7.57 8.83 -4.94
C ASP A 78 -7.78 8.54 -6.43
N ARG A 79 -9.03 8.68 -6.89
CA ARG A 79 -9.40 8.53 -8.31
C ARG A 79 -9.04 9.81 -9.05
N GLY A 80 -8.01 9.76 -9.88
CA GLY A 80 -7.71 10.78 -10.88
C GLY A 80 -8.50 10.57 -12.18
N SER A 81 -8.23 11.40 -13.20
CA SER A 81 -8.96 11.36 -14.48
C SER A 81 -8.77 10.04 -15.24
N CYS A 82 -7.55 9.49 -15.29
CA CYS A 82 -7.22 8.22 -15.95
C CYS A 82 -6.31 7.32 -15.09
N GLU A 83 -6.10 7.68 -13.82
CA GLU A 83 -5.16 7.02 -12.94
C GLU A 83 -5.76 6.85 -11.54
N TRP A 84 -5.23 5.89 -10.80
CA TRP A 84 -5.44 5.74 -9.37
C TRP A 84 -4.16 6.09 -8.64
N ARG A 85 -4.23 7.04 -7.71
CA ARG A 85 -3.09 7.40 -6.89
C ARG A 85 -3.20 6.78 -5.53
N PHE A 86 -2.37 5.78 -5.28
CA PHE A 86 -2.23 5.17 -3.96
C PHE A 86 -1.24 5.98 -3.13
N SER A 87 -1.63 6.31 -1.91
CA SER A 87 -0.80 7.09 -0.99
C SER A 87 -0.70 6.36 0.34
N VAL A 88 0.53 6.05 0.74
CA VAL A 88 0.86 5.52 2.07
C VAL A 88 1.60 6.61 2.84
N VAL A 89 0.96 7.11 3.88
CA VAL A 89 1.47 8.22 4.70
C VAL A 89 1.66 7.76 6.13
N ASP A 90 2.86 7.88 6.67
CA ASP A 90 3.07 7.77 8.11
C ASP A 90 2.75 9.12 8.79
N LYS A 91 1.66 9.14 9.56
CA LYS A 91 1.23 10.25 10.41
C LYS A 91 1.69 10.02 11.86
N SER A 92 2.92 9.55 12.08
CA SER A 92 3.49 9.56 13.42
C SER A 92 3.53 11.01 13.91
N SER A 93 2.86 11.25 15.02
CA SER A 93 2.56 12.59 15.53
C SER A 93 3.84 13.30 15.99
N GLY A 94 4.45 14.07 15.10
CA GLY A 94 5.57 14.94 15.44
C GLY A 94 6.10 15.67 14.22
N ARG A 95 5.40 16.76 13.84
CA ARG A 95 5.81 17.79 12.85
C ARG A 95 6.75 17.29 11.74
N THR A 96 6.20 17.17 10.52
CA THR A 96 6.79 16.73 9.25
C THR A 96 6.50 15.26 8.98
N ALA A 97 5.55 14.96 8.09
CA ALA A 97 5.37 13.60 7.57
C ALA A 97 6.72 13.15 6.97
N GLN A 98 7.43 12.23 7.64
CA GLN A 98 8.79 11.85 7.24
C GLN A 98 8.81 10.84 6.09
N GLY A 99 7.69 10.15 5.83
CA GLY A 99 7.55 9.21 4.74
C GLY A 99 6.17 9.35 4.08
N VAL A 100 6.14 9.99 2.93
CA VAL A 100 5.01 9.93 1.99
C VAL A 100 5.48 9.08 0.83
N SER A 101 4.98 7.86 0.74
CA SER A 101 5.20 6.99 -0.39
C SER A 101 3.91 6.89 -1.18
N SER A 102 3.87 7.56 -2.33
CA SER A 102 2.76 7.48 -3.27
C SER A 102 3.21 6.79 -4.53
N PHE A 103 2.39 5.90 -5.06
CA PHE A 103 2.58 5.32 -6.39
C PHE A 103 1.32 5.52 -7.22
N VAL A 104 1.52 5.76 -8.50
CA VAL A 104 0.45 5.97 -9.46
C VAL A 104 0.22 4.67 -10.21
N PHE A 105 -1.02 4.22 -10.22
CA PHE A 105 -1.49 3.10 -11.01
C PHE A 105 -2.31 3.64 -12.18
N THR A 106 -1.75 3.57 -13.38
CA THR A 106 -2.47 3.96 -14.59
C THR A 106 -3.32 2.78 -15.03
N VAL A 107 -4.63 2.99 -15.14
CA VAL A 107 -5.50 1.99 -15.75
C VAL A 107 -5.30 2.13 -17.26
N PRO A 108 -4.83 1.09 -17.99
CA PRO A 108 -4.79 1.17 -19.43
C PRO A 108 -6.20 1.44 -19.95
N ASP A 109 -6.34 2.47 -20.80
CA ASP A 109 -7.59 2.78 -21.49
C ASP A 109 -8.04 1.51 -22.22
N ALA A 110 -9.23 1.01 -21.87
CA ALA A 110 -9.78 -0.24 -22.38
C ALA A 110 -10.05 -0.19 -23.89
#